data_AF-A0A3S1N8Q4-F1
#
_entry.id   AF-A0A3S1N8Q4-F1
#
_cell.length_a   1.000
_cell.length_b   1.000
_cell.length_c   1.000
_cell.angle_alpha   90.00
_cell.angle_beta   90.00
_cell.angle_gamma   90.00
#
_symmetry.space_group_name_H-M   'P 1'
#
loop_
_entity.id
_entity.type
_entity.pdbx_description
1 polymer ?
#
loop_
_entity_poly.entity_id
_entity_poly.type
_entity_poly.pdbx_seq_one_letter_code
_entity_poly.pdbx_strand_id
1 'polypeptide(L)'
;MELNYDFEFQSIFPKAVWLVPECKRLLDEVGIAHNVQGNHVPAFVDPATIVALRREPDKIRTMMLEAGWSLLPYEGEASPEKAQFLIPQLLEIHAKAESRACDAHAAKYAVFDLFGFTKKLTMGELIGADGSPTCSELTRHRMQGARPASGFEIYKALMAMAGDERNHPTAELAAPPPPVKPAAPTSGPFARVARVFGRRQN
;
A
#
# COMPACT_ATOMS: atom_id res chain seq x y z
N MET A 1 -12.29 7.32 27.10
CA MET A 1 -11.17 7.54 26.16
C MET A 1 -11.65 7.07 24.81
N GLU A 2 -11.28 7.76 23.74
CA GLU A 2 -11.72 7.43 22.37
C GLU A 2 -10.79 6.39 21.75
N LEU A 3 -11.27 5.64 20.76
CA LEU A 3 -10.41 4.75 19.95
C LEU A 3 -9.43 5.58 19.11
N ASN A 4 -8.21 5.06 18.90
CA ASN A 4 -7.25 5.67 18.00
C ASN A 4 -7.35 5.05 16.59
N TYR A 5 -7.61 5.88 15.57
CA TYR A 5 -7.74 5.47 14.17
C TYR A 5 -6.48 5.73 13.34
N ASP A 6 -5.35 6.08 13.97
CA ASP A 6 -4.05 6.14 13.31
C ASP A 6 -3.70 4.79 12.67
N PHE A 7 -3.13 4.83 11.47
CA PHE A 7 -2.78 3.64 10.72
C PHE A 7 -1.43 3.79 10.02
N GLU A 8 -0.83 2.63 9.75
CA GLU A 8 0.42 2.51 9.02
C GLU A 8 0.28 1.46 7.92
N PHE A 9 1.24 1.46 6.99
CA PHE A 9 1.30 0.49 5.92
C PHE A 9 2.15 -0.70 6.32
N GLN A 10 1.51 -1.84 6.57
CA GLN A 10 2.18 -3.09 6.85
C GLN A 10 2.62 -3.75 5.53
N SER A 11 3.90 -4.06 5.38
CA SER A 11 4.33 -4.83 4.20
C SER A 11 3.84 -6.27 4.24
N ILE A 12 3.42 -6.76 3.08
CA ILE A 12 3.09 -8.15 2.79
C ILE A 12 4.38 -8.97 2.82
N PHE A 13 5.34 -8.64 1.96
CA PHE A 13 6.73 -9.12 2.09
C PHE A 13 7.57 -8.04 2.79
N PRO A 14 8.23 -8.34 3.92
CA PRO A 14 9.02 -7.36 4.66
C PRO A 14 10.37 -7.11 3.97
N LYS A 15 10.96 -5.93 4.21
CA LYS A 15 12.25 -5.52 3.63
C LYS A 15 13.37 -6.55 3.79
N ALA A 16 13.37 -7.30 4.89
CA ALA A 16 14.34 -8.35 5.18
C ALA A 16 14.46 -9.40 4.05
N VAL A 17 13.38 -9.66 3.32
CA VAL A 17 13.40 -10.58 2.16
C VAL A 17 14.29 -10.04 1.03
N TRP A 18 14.34 -8.73 0.81
CA TRP A 18 15.20 -8.11 -0.20
C TRP A 18 16.67 -8.00 0.21
N LEU A 19 16.99 -8.25 1.48
CA LEU A 19 18.38 -8.33 1.95
C LEU A 19 19.05 -9.66 1.57
N VAL A 20 18.26 -10.67 1.17
CA VAL A 20 18.76 -11.95 0.64
C VAL A 20 18.87 -11.84 -0.88
N PRO A 21 20.08 -11.90 -1.47
CA PRO A 21 20.29 -11.65 -2.91
C PRO A 21 19.46 -12.53 -3.84
N GLU A 22 19.32 -13.80 -3.49
CA GLU A 22 18.55 -14.81 -4.21
C GLU A 22 17.06 -14.46 -4.24
N CYS A 23 16.50 -14.14 -3.06
CA CYS A 23 15.11 -13.71 -2.93
C CYS A 23 14.87 -12.41 -3.69
N LYS A 24 15.77 -11.43 -3.57
CA LYS A 24 15.68 -10.17 -4.31
C LYS A 24 15.63 -10.40 -5.81
N ARG A 25 16.55 -11.20 -6.35
CA ARG A 25 16.60 -11.51 -7.79
C ARG A 25 15.28 -12.14 -8.26
N LEU A 26 14.78 -13.14 -7.53
CA LEU A 26 13.52 -13.80 -7.85
C LEU A 26 12.34 -12.80 -7.82
N LEU A 27 12.28 -11.91 -6.84
CA LEU A 27 11.23 -10.91 -6.71
C LEU A 27 11.28 -9.84 -7.81
N ASP A 28 12.48 -9.40 -8.18
CA ASP A 28 12.68 -8.45 -9.27
C ASP A 28 12.23 -9.06 -10.61
N GLU A 29 12.52 -10.35 -10.86
CA GLU A 29 12.11 -11.07 -12.07
C GLU A 29 10.59 -11.20 -12.19
N VAL A 30 9.88 -11.37 -11.07
CA VAL A 30 8.40 -11.44 -11.07
C VAL A 30 7.72 -10.08 -11.01
N GLY A 31 8.49 -8.99 -10.82
CA GLY A 31 7.99 -7.62 -10.77
C GLY A 31 7.39 -7.20 -9.42
N ILE A 32 7.78 -7.84 -8.31
CA ILE A 32 7.37 -7.44 -6.96
C ILE A 32 8.46 -6.58 -6.34
N ALA A 33 8.14 -5.32 -6.07
CA ALA A 33 9.03 -4.39 -5.39
C ALA A 33 8.64 -4.20 -3.92
N HIS A 34 9.61 -3.82 -3.08
CA HIS A 34 9.34 -3.56 -1.66
C HIS A 34 8.49 -2.30 -1.48
N ASN A 35 8.93 -1.17 -2.05
CA ASN A 35 8.35 0.16 -1.86
C ASN A 35 7.15 0.50 -2.78
N VAL A 36 6.39 -0.50 -3.24
CA VAL A 36 5.17 -0.26 -4.02
C VAL A 36 3.93 -0.48 -3.17
N GLN A 37 2.87 0.29 -3.46
CA GLN A 37 1.59 0.18 -2.75
C GLN A 37 1.05 -1.26 -2.78
N GLY A 38 1.25 -1.99 -3.88
CA GLY A 38 0.82 -3.39 -4.02
C GLY A 38 1.41 -4.35 -2.98
N ASN A 39 2.57 -4.03 -2.38
CA ASN A 39 3.21 -4.82 -1.33
C ASN A 39 2.80 -4.38 0.08
N HIS A 40 1.84 -3.47 0.23
CA HIS A 40 1.44 -2.94 1.52
C HIS A 40 -0.07 -3.07 1.74
N VAL A 41 -0.45 -3.21 3.01
CA VAL A 41 -1.84 -3.11 3.45
C VAL A 41 -1.94 -2.10 4.58
N PRO A 42 -2.93 -1.20 4.56
CA PRO A 42 -3.17 -0.31 5.69
C PRO A 42 -3.64 -1.11 6.91
N ALA A 43 -3.08 -0.81 8.08
CA ALA A 43 -3.37 -1.48 9.34
C ALA A 43 -3.40 -0.45 10.47
N PHE A 44 -4.43 -0.49 11.32
CA PHE A 44 -4.51 0.40 12.48
C PHE A 44 -3.38 0.11 13.47
N VAL A 45 -2.80 1.16 14.05
CA VAL A 45 -1.70 1.01 15.01
C VAL A 45 -2.21 0.50 16.35
N ASP A 46 -3.37 0.98 16.79
CA ASP A 46 -3.96 0.66 18.09
C ASP A 46 -4.66 -0.71 18.10
N PRO A 47 -4.19 -1.68 18.91
CA PRO A 47 -4.87 -2.96 19.06
C PRO A 47 -6.29 -2.85 19.60
N ALA A 48 -6.62 -1.82 20.40
CA ALA A 48 -7.98 -1.64 20.92
C ALA A 48 -8.98 -1.31 19.80
N THR A 49 -8.57 -0.54 18.80
CA THR A 49 -9.37 -0.25 17.59
C THR A 49 -9.64 -1.52 16.79
N ILE A 50 -8.64 -2.38 16.61
CA ILE A 50 -8.82 -3.66 15.92
C ILE A 50 -9.74 -4.60 16.70
N VAL A 51 -9.61 -4.69 18.02
CA VAL A 51 -10.50 -5.49 18.85
C VAL A 51 -11.94 -4.97 18.79
N ALA A 52 -12.14 -3.65 18.74
CA ALA A 52 -13.46 -3.05 18.52
C ALA A 52 -14.02 -3.43 17.15
N LEU A 53 -13.23 -3.25 16.08
CA LEU A 53 -13.60 -3.63 14.71
C LEU A 53 -13.99 -5.10 14.59
N ARG A 54 -13.28 -6.00 15.29
CA ARG A 54 -13.59 -7.43 15.27
C ARG A 54 -14.90 -7.80 15.96
N ARG A 55 -15.42 -6.95 16.84
CA ARG A 55 -16.74 -7.12 17.49
C ARG A 55 -17.89 -6.62 16.62
N GLU A 56 -17.60 -5.83 15.59
CA GLU A 56 -18.61 -5.37 14.63
C GLU A 56 -19.19 -6.54 13.83
N PRO A 57 -20.40 -6.39 13.26
CA PRO A 57 -21.00 -7.42 12.41
C PRO A 57 -20.11 -7.82 11.24
N ASP A 58 -20.26 -9.07 10.78
CA ASP A 58 -19.46 -9.66 9.70
C ASP A 58 -19.43 -8.78 8.45
N LYS A 59 -20.56 -8.15 8.10
CA LYS A 59 -20.68 -7.24 6.96
C LYS A 59 -19.65 -6.09 7.01
N ILE A 60 -19.39 -5.53 8.19
CA ILE A 60 -18.43 -4.44 8.37
C ILE A 60 -17.01 -4.98 8.21
N ARG A 61 -16.71 -6.14 8.81
CA ARG A 61 -15.39 -6.77 8.71
C ARG A 61 -15.07 -7.17 7.27
N THR A 62 -16.04 -7.75 6.56
CA THR A 62 -15.93 -8.08 5.12
C THR A 62 -15.70 -6.83 4.29
N MET A 63 -16.45 -5.75 4.52
CA MET A 63 -16.25 -4.48 3.81
C MET A 63 -14.83 -3.94 4.01
N MET A 64 -14.29 -4.02 5.22
CA MET A 64 -12.91 -3.59 5.50
C MET A 64 -11.88 -4.44 4.73
N LEU A 65 -12.05 -5.77 4.70
CA LEU A 65 -11.19 -6.68 3.93
C LEU A 65 -11.29 -6.39 2.42
N GLU A 66 -12.48 -6.21 1.88
CA GLU A 66 -12.70 -5.86 0.47
C GLU A 66 -12.08 -4.50 0.11
N ALA A 67 -12.06 -3.56 1.06
CA ALA A 67 -11.36 -2.29 0.93
C ALA A 67 -9.82 -2.41 1.08
N GLY A 68 -9.29 -3.60 1.30
CA GLY A 68 -7.85 -3.87 1.42
C GLY A 68 -7.26 -3.62 2.80
N TRP A 69 -8.09 -3.43 3.84
CA TRP A 69 -7.63 -3.13 5.20
C TRP A 69 -7.33 -4.38 6.00
N SER A 70 -6.30 -4.27 6.85
CA SER A 70 -6.00 -5.32 7.82
C SER A 70 -6.98 -5.31 8.99
N LEU A 71 -7.45 -6.51 9.35
CA LEU A 71 -8.14 -6.79 10.60
C LEU A 71 -7.18 -7.21 11.72
N LEU A 72 -5.89 -6.91 11.55
CA LEU A 72 -4.82 -7.05 12.53
C LEU A 72 -4.18 -5.67 12.79
N PRO A 73 -3.64 -5.45 14.00
CA PRO A 73 -2.89 -4.23 14.26
C PRO A 73 -1.57 -4.21 13.48
N TYR A 74 -1.08 -3.02 13.16
CA TYR A 74 0.25 -2.83 12.59
C TYR A 74 1.32 -3.45 13.49
N GLU A 75 2.15 -4.33 12.94
CA GLU A 75 3.19 -5.09 13.66
C GLU A 75 4.57 -4.44 13.60
N GLY A 76 4.75 -3.45 12.72
CA GLY A 76 6.07 -2.91 12.41
C GLY A 76 6.65 -3.47 11.13
N GLU A 77 7.61 -2.75 10.55
CA GLU A 77 8.21 -3.09 9.26
C GLU A 77 9.21 -4.24 9.32
N ALA A 78 9.83 -4.46 10.48
CA ALA A 78 10.89 -5.44 10.62
C ALA A 78 10.39 -6.90 10.61
N SER A 79 9.10 -7.15 10.92
CA SER A 79 8.41 -8.45 11.09
C SER A 79 9.32 -9.68 10.96
N PRO A 80 10.18 -9.98 11.95
CA PRO A 80 11.23 -10.99 11.81
C PRO A 80 10.67 -12.40 11.63
N GLU A 81 9.56 -12.73 12.30
CA GLU A 81 8.87 -14.01 12.13
C GLU A 81 8.37 -14.21 10.69
N LYS A 82 7.84 -13.15 10.08
CA LYS A 82 7.38 -13.17 8.69
C LYS A 82 8.55 -13.41 7.74
N ALA A 83 9.70 -12.77 7.98
CA ALA A 83 10.91 -13.00 7.19
C ALA A 83 11.44 -14.43 7.36
N GLN A 84 11.44 -14.96 8.58
CA GLN A 84 11.86 -16.34 8.88
C GLN A 84 11.00 -17.39 8.16
N PHE A 85 9.71 -17.12 7.98
CA PHE A 85 8.82 -17.97 7.18
C PHE A 85 9.06 -17.82 5.67
N LEU A 86 9.17 -16.58 5.17
CA LEU A 86 9.21 -16.29 3.74
C LEU A 86 10.53 -16.65 3.07
N ILE A 87 11.67 -16.38 3.74
CA ILE A 87 12.99 -16.55 3.13
C ILE A 87 13.23 -18.00 2.69
N PRO A 88 13.01 -19.04 3.52
CA PRO A 88 13.18 -20.43 3.09
C PRO A 88 12.29 -20.82 1.90
N GLN A 89 11.04 -20.34 1.87
CA GLN A 89 10.09 -20.62 0.78
C GLN A 89 10.57 -20.01 -0.55
N LEU A 90 11.02 -18.76 -0.51
CA LEU A 90 11.55 -18.07 -1.69
C LEU A 90 12.86 -18.69 -2.17
N LEU A 91 13.74 -19.10 -1.25
CA LEU A 91 14.96 -19.83 -1.59
C LEU A 91 14.67 -21.19 -2.24
N GLU A 92 13.65 -21.91 -1.76
CA GLU A 92 13.22 -23.17 -2.38
C GLU A 92 12.69 -22.96 -3.81
N ILE A 93 11.83 -21.95 -4.00
CA ILE A 93 11.32 -21.59 -5.34
C ILE A 93 12.49 -21.22 -6.25
N HIS A 94 13.43 -20.42 -5.74
CA HIS A 94 14.61 -20.01 -6.48
C HIS A 94 15.48 -21.21 -6.90
N ALA A 95 15.76 -22.14 -5.99
CA ALA A 95 16.54 -23.33 -6.27
C ALA A 95 15.88 -24.24 -7.32
N LYS A 96 14.54 -24.35 -7.31
CA LYS A 96 13.78 -25.10 -8.32
C LYS A 96 13.85 -24.45 -9.70
N ALA A 97 13.86 -23.12 -9.76
CA ALA A 97 14.02 -22.37 -10.99
C ALA A 97 15.45 -22.53 -11.57
N GLU A 98 16.49 -22.39 -10.74
CA GLU A 98 17.90 -22.53 -11.15
C GLU A 98 18.22 -23.96 -11.64
N SER A 99 17.69 -24.98 -10.96
CA SER A 99 17.86 -26.39 -11.36
C SER A 99 17.01 -26.80 -12.57
N ARG A 100 16.18 -25.90 -13.12
CA ARG A 100 15.18 -26.17 -14.16
C ARG A 100 14.20 -27.28 -13.79
N ALA A 101 13.99 -27.51 -12.50
CA ALA A 101 12.97 -28.42 -11.99
C ALA A 101 11.55 -27.87 -12.19
N CYS A 102 11.43 -26.54 -12.28
CA CYS A 102 10.23 -25.85 -12.77
C CYS A 102 10.62 -24.81 -13.83
N ASP A 103 9.68 -24.52 -14.74
CA ASP A 103 9.87 -23.45 -15.71
C ASP A 103 9.62 -22.06 -15.08
N ALA A 104 9.94 -21.00 -15.84
CA ALA A 104 9.80 -19.63 -15.37
C ALA A 104 8.34 -19.24 -15.04
N HIS A 105 7.35 -19.83 -15.73
CA HIS A 105 5.94 -19.56 -15.43
C HIS A 105 5.55 -20.20 -14.09
N ALA A 106 5.94 -21.45 -13.86
CA ALA A 106 5.69 -22.16 -12.61
C ALA A 106 6.36 -21.46 -11.42
N ALA A 107 7.61 -21.00 -11.57
CA ALA A 107 8.28 -20.21 -10.53
C ALA A 107 7.52 -18.90 -10.24
N LYS A 108 7.10 -18.17 -11.28
CA LYS A 108 6.31 -16.94 -11.14
C LYS A 108 5.00 -17.18 -10.40
N TYR A 109 4.24 -18.21 -10.76
CA TYR A 109 3.00 -18.56 -10.07
C TYR A 109 3.25 -18.94 -8.61
N ALA A 110 4.29 -19.71 -8.31
CA ALA A 110 4.64 -20.06 -6.93
C ALA A 110 4.93 -18.81 -6.07
N VAL A 111 5.61 -17.80 -6.63
CA VAL A 111 5.83 -16.52 -5.93
C VAL A 111 4.52 -15.77 -5.71
N PHE A 112 3.63 -15.71 -6.71
CA PHE A 112 2.33 -15.05 -6.55
C PHE A 112 1.40 -15.78 -5.59
N ASP A 113 1.43 -17.10 -5.56
CA ASP A 113 0.67 -17.91 -4.61
C ASP A 113 1.16 -17.65 -3.18
N LEU A 114 2.48 -17.63 -2.96
CA LEU A 114 3.08 -17.27 -1.68
C LEU A 114 2.72 -15.82 -1.28
N PHE A 115 2.77 -14.89 -2.23
CA PHE A 115 2.39 -13.50 -2.02
C PHE A 115 0.90 -13.37 -1.63
N GLY A 116 0.02 -14.05 -2.36
CA GLY A 116 -1.41 -14.09 -2.09
C GLY A 116 -1.72 -14.67 -0.71
N PHE A 117 -1.10 -15.80 -0.35
CA PHE A 117 -1.21 -16.38 0.99
C PHE A 117 -0.77 -15.38 2.07
N THR A 118 0.39 -14.76 1.88
CA THR A 118 0.96 -13.81 2.85
C THR A 118 0.13 -12.54 2.97
N LYS A 119 -0.49 -12.09 1.88
CA LYS A 119 -1.44 -10.97 1.88
C LYS A 119 -2.65 -11.31 2.75
N LYS A 120 -3.27 -12.47 2.56
CA LYS A 120 -4.41 -12.94 3.38
C LYS A 120 -4.05 -13.02 4.86
N LEU A 121 -2.85 -13.52 5.17
CA LEU A 121 -2.32 -13.56 6.53
C LEU A 121 -2.15 -12.15 7.10
N THR A 122 -1.54 -11.24 6.35
CA THR A 122 -1.30 -9.84 6.77
C THR A 122 -2.61 -9.05 6.95
N MET A 123 -3.65 -9.38 6.17
CA MET A 123 -4.98 -8.78 6.29
C MET A 123 -5.82 -9.38 7.43
N GLY A 124 -5.40 -10.50 8.04
CA GLY A 124 -6.18 -11.20 9.05
C GLY A 124 -7.39 -11.96 8.50
N GLU A 125 -7.36 -12.33 7.21
CA GLU A 125 -8.42 -13.11 6.55
C GLU A 125 -8.39 -14.58 6.96
N LEU A 126 -7.21 -15.10 7.31
CA LEU A 126 -7.04 -16.50 7.67
C LEU A 126 -7.50 -16.72 9.11
N ILE A 127 -8.65 -17.37 9.28
CA ILE A 127 -9.23 -17.66 10.60
C ILE A 127 -8.82 -19.07 11.05
N GLY A 128 -8.32 -19.16 12.29
CA GLY A 128 -7.97 -20.42 12.94
C GLY A 128 -9.20 -21.20 13.43
N ALA A 129 -8.97 -22.41 13.92
CA ALA A 129 -10.03 -23.30 14.41
C ALA A 129 -10.79 -22.72 15.63
N ASP A 130 -10.18 -21.79 16.36
CA ASP A 130 -10.75 -21.09 17.50
C ASP A 130 -11.57 -19.84 17.12
N GLY A 131 -11.70 -19.54 15.82
CA GLY A 131 -12.38 -18.35 15.32
C GLY A 131 -11.53 -17.06 15.39
N SER A 132 -10.29 -17.15 15.87
CA SER A 132 -9.35 -16.02 15.94
C SER A 132 -8.57 -15.90 14.62
N PRO A 133 -8.05 -14.70 14.27
CA PRO A 133 -7.22 -14.58 13.08
C PRO A 133 -5.85 -15.24 13.35
N THR A 134 -5.32 -15.91 12.33
CA THR A 134 -3.95 -16.43 12.34
C THR A 134 -3.00 -15.24 12.27
N CYS A 135 -2.22 -15.04 13.32
CA CYS A 135 -1.31 -13.91 13.49
C CYS A 135 -0.11 -14.30 14.36
N SER A 136 0.90 -13.42 14.43
CA SER A 136 2.07 -13.57 15.29
C SER A 136 1.68 -13.65 16.77
N GLU A 137 2.54 -14.26 17.61
CA GLU A 137 2.36 -14.27 19.06
C GLU A 137 2.29 -12.85 19.63
N LEU A 138 3.11 -11.94 19.10
CA LEU A 138 3.13 -10.54 19.49
C LEU A 138 1.76 -9.88 19.26
N THR A 139 1.19 -10.04 18.08
CA THR A 139 -0.13 -9.49 17.74
C THR A 139 -1.22 -10.11 18.59
N ARG A 140 -1.18 -11.43 18.80
CA ARG A 140 -2.12 -12.12 19.67
C ARG A 140 -2.08 -11.54 21.10
N HIS A 141 -0.90 -11.39 21.69
CA HIS A 141 -0.74 -10.81 23.02
C HIS A 141 -1.24 -9.36 23.08
N ARG A 142 -0.92 -8.53 22.08
CA ARG A 142 -1.39 -7.14 22.00
C ARG A 142 -2.91 -7.06 21.95
N MET A 143 -3.55 -7.92 21.17
CA MET A 143 -5.01 -7.97 21.07
C MET A 143 -5.68 -8.51 22.33
N GLN A 144 -5.10 -9.53 22.98
CA GLN A 144 -5.63 -10.08 24.24
C GLN A 144 -5.59 -9.07 25.40
N GLY A 145 -4.53 -8.25 25.45
CA GLY A 145 -4.39 -7.20 26.46
C GLY A 145 -5.25 -5.96 26.20
N ALA A 146 -5.76 -5.79 24.98
CA ALA A 146 -6.46 -4.59 24.58
C ALA A 146 -7.90 -4.56 25.09
N ARG A 147 -8.29 -3.42 25.67
CA ARG A 147 -9.65 -3.16 26.15
C ARG A 147 -10.22 -1.96 25.40
N PRO A 148 -11.09 -2.18 24.40
CA PRO A 148 -11.76 -1.08 23.70
C PRO A 148 -12.54 -0.21 24.69
N ALA A 149 -12.31 1.09 24.65
CA ALA A 149 -13.03 2.05 25.49
C ALA A 149 -14.42 2.42 24.91
N SER A 150 -14.64 2.15 23.62
CA SER A 150 -15.91 2.36 22.91
C SER A 150 -16.08 1.33 21.78
N GLY A 151 -17.24 1.34 21.11
CA GLY A 151 -17.46 0.60 19.86
C GLY A 151 -16.68 1.20 18.69
N PHE A 152 -16.55 0.45 17.60
CA PHE A 152 -15.85 0.91 16.41
C PHE A 152 -16.71 1.89 15.62
N GLU A 153 -16.14 3.03 15.24
CA GLU A 153 -16.83 4.10 14.53
C GLU A 153 -16.34 4.17 13.08
N ILE A 154 -17.09 3.54 12.17
CA ILE A 154 -16.71 3.45 10.76
C ILE A 154 -16.49 4.82 10.10
N TYR A 155 -17.26 5.84 10.48
CA TYR A 155 -17.09 7.18 9.90
C TYR A 155 -15.74 7.80 10.30
N LYS A 156 -15.31 7.64 11.55
CA LYS A 156 -14.00 8.13 12.01
C LYS A 156 -12.86 7.37 11.36
N ALA A 157 -13.02 6.05 11.21
CA ALA A 157 -12.11 5.24 10.43
C ALA A 157 -11.99 5.81 9.01
N LEU A 158 -13.10 5.96 8.28
CA LEU A 158 -13.10 6.51 6.91
C LEU A 158 -12.48 7.92 6.81
N MET A 159 -12.72 8.79 7.79
CA MET A 159 -12.12 10.14 7.80
C MET A 159 -10.61 10.09 8.01
N ALA A 160 -10.13 9.21 8.90
CA ALA A 160 -8.69 8.98 9.06
C ALA A 160 -8.06 8.48 7.75
N MET A 161 -8.76 7.60 7.01
CA MET A 161 -8.30 7.09 5.71
C MET A 161 -8.25 8.18 4.65
N ALA A 162 -9.34 8.95 4.50
CA ALA A 162 -9.46 9.99 3.48
C ALA A 162 -8.57 11.20 3.77
N GLY A 163 -8.22 11.44 5.03
CA GLY A 163 -7.34 12.52 5.44
C GLY A 163 -5.84 12.25 5.22
N ASP A 164 -5.44 11.01 4.92
CA ASP A 164 -4.04 10.66 4.76
C ASP A 164 -3.52 10.99 3.35
N GLU A 165 -2.52 11.86 3.27
CA GLU A 165 -1.87 12.26 2.01
C GLU A 165 -1.30 11.08 1.21
N ARG A 166 -0.95 9.96 1.87
CA ARG A 166 -0.45 8.73 1.23
C ARG A 166 -1.54 7.98 0.46
N ASN A 167 -2.82 8.23 0.77
CA ASN A 167 -3.96 7.67 0.06
C ASN A 167 -4.41 8.55 -1.12
N HIS A 168 -3.91 9.77 -1.23
CA HIS A 168 -4.11 10.61 -2.40
C HIS A 168 -2.98 10.32 -3.39
N PRO A 169 -3.27 9.89 -4.63
CA PRO A 169 -2.24 9.91 -5.65
C PRO A 169 -1.71 11.34 -5.67
N THR A 170 -0.38 11.51 -5.50
CA THR A 170 0.25 12.81 -5.64
C THR A 170 -0.29 13.39 -6.93
N ALA A 171 -1.13 14.43 -6.82
CA ALA A 171 -1.52 15.19 -7.97
C ALA A 171 -0.19 15.68 -8.50
N GLU A 172 0.30 15.02 -9.56
CA GLU A 172 1.45 15.47 -10.31
C GLU A 172 1.16 16.95 -10.53
N LEU A 173 1.97 17.81 -9.92
CA LEU A 173 1.86 19.25 -10.06
C LEU A 173 1.99 19.49 -11.55
N ALA A 174 0.84 19.49 -12.24
CA ALA A 174 0.76 19.72 -13.65
C ALA A 174 1.41 21.09 -13.81
N ALA A 175 2.58 21.09 -14.46
CA ALA A 175 3.28 22.31 -14.74
C ALA A 175 2.25 23.28 -15.33
N PRO A 176 2.16 24.53 -14.83
CA PRO A 176 1.17 25.47 -15.33
C PRO A 176 1.28 25.49 -16.85
N PRO A 177 0.14 25.46 -17.57
CA PRO A 177 0.17 25.42 -19.02
C PRO A 177 1.05 26.58 -19.51
N PRO A 178 1.95 26.33 -20.48
CA PRO A 178 2.85 27.36 -20.95
C PRO A 178 2.01 28.57 -21.40
N PRO A 179 2.44 29.81 -21.07
CA PRO A 179 1.69 30.99 -21.42
C PRO A 179 1.41 30.98 -22.92
N VAL A 180 0.11 31.04 -23.26
CA VAL A 180 -0.35 31.12 -24.64
C VAL A 180 0.29 32.36 -25.24
N LYS A 181 1.22 32.15 -26.19
CA LYS A 181 1.77 33.26 -26.98
C LYS A 181 0.59 33.96 -27.67
N PRO A 182 0.46 35.29 -27.55
CA PRO A 182 -0.56 36.01 -28.30
C PRO A 182 -0.35 35.74 -29.79
N ALA A 183 -1.44 35.35 -30.47
CA ALA A 183 -1.44 35.10 -31.89
C ALA A 183 -0.86 36.33 -32.61
N ALA A 184 0.13 36.09 -33.47
CA ALA A 184 0.69 37.13 -34.32
C ALA A 184 -0.44 37.74 -35.18
N PRO A 185 -0.55 39.07 -35.26
CA PRO A 185 -1.57 39.70 -36.07
C PRO A 185 -1.36 39.34 -37.53
N THR A 186 -2.37 38.73 -38.12
CA THR A 186 -2.46 38.36 -39.53
C THR A 186 -2.17 39.58 -40.42
N SER A 187 -1.26 39.39 -41.38
CA SER A 187 -0.89 40.38 -42.38
C SER A 187 -2.04 40.62 -43.36
N GLY A 188 -2.95 41.53 -42.99
CA GLY A 188 -3.97 42.07 -43.88
C GLY A 188 -3.50 43.35 -44.58
N PRO A 189 -4.02 43.66 -45.78
CA PRO A 189 -3.52 44.73 -46.67
C PRO A 189 -3.77 46.16 -46.17
N PHE A 190 -4.33 46.35 -44.97
CA PHE A 190 -4.74 47.65 -44.44
C PHE A 190 -3.81 48.26 -43.37
N ALA A 191 -2.73 47.58 -42.95
CA ALA A 191 -1.80 48.11 -41.95
C ALA A 191 -0.73 49.08 -42.52
N ARG A 192 -0.95 49.65 -43.72
CA ARG A 192 0.03 50.47 -44.45
C ARG A 192 -0.08 51.99 -44.21
N VAL A 193 -0.83 52.46 -43.21
CA VAL A 193 -1.17 53.91 -43.09
C VAL A 193 -0.68 54.61 -41.81
N ALA A 194 -0.08 53.92 -40.83
CA ALA A 194 0.42 54.58 -39.61
C ALA A 194 1.95 54.68 -39.51
N ARG A 195 2.62 54.89 -40.65
CA ARG A 195 4.08 55.14 -40.73
C ARG A 195 4.36 56.54 -41.25
N VAL A 196 3.71 57.55 -40.69
CA VAL A 196 4.00 58.97 -40.99
C VAL A 196 3.73 59.76 -39.70
N PHE A 197 4.75 60.50 -39.23
CA PHE A 197 4.78 61.42 -38.07
C PHE A 197 5.05 60.85 -36.66
N GLY A 198 6.22 61.22 -36.10
CA GLY A 198 6.37 61.39 -34.65
C GLY A 198 7.65 60.81 -34.03
N ARG A 199 8.70 61.63 -33.93
CA ARG A 199 9.97 61.37 -33.21
C ARG A 199 9.93 62.07 -31.84
N ARG A 200 10.55 61.44 -30.81
CA ARG A 200 11.09 61.95 -29.52
C ARG A 200 10.17 62.27 -28.32
N GLN A 201 10.53 61.66 -27.17
CA GLN A 201 10.91 62.21 -25.85
C GLN A 201 10.92 61.02 -24.86
N ASN A 202 11.89 60.73 -23.98
CA ASN A 202 13.19 61.27 -23.57
C ASN A 202 14.17 60.09 -23.42
#